data_AF-A0A7X7RQY4-F1
#
_entry.id   AF-A0A7X7RQY4-F1
#
_cell.length_a   1.000
_cell.length_b   1.000
_cell.length_c   1.000
_cell.angle_alpha   90.00
_cell.angle_beta   90.00
_cell.angle_gamma   90.00
#
_symmetry.space_group_name_H-M   'P 1'
#
loop_
_entity.id
_entity.type
_entity.pdbx_description
1 polymer ?
#
loop_
_entity_poly.entity_id
_entity_poly.type
_entity_poly.pdbx_seq_one_letter_code
_entity_poly.pdbx_strand_id
1 'polypeptide(L)'
;MKFNKYLPLETREFLEKQYKEYIKETPMTKKEQRVLREWVKDGHSVYENASLACAEGGVPVEFLTVWRDEEYIRQHTKGMSPEETRKFALNYYGWDDDEAEADQESLGEALKRMEEMELPFQ
;
A
#
# COMPACT_ATOMS: atom_id res chain seq x y z
N MET A 1 -4.14 26.34 -9.07
CA MET A 1 -2.99 25.84 -8.26
C MET A 1 -1.69 26.07 -9.03
N LYS A 2 -0.51 26.16 -8.38
CA LYS A 2 0.77 26.20 -9.12
C LYS A 2 1.23 24.77 -9.37
N PHE A 3 0.84 24.21 -10.51
CA PHE A 3 1.20 22.87 -10.96
C PHE A 3 2.65 22.79 -11.46
N ASN A 4 3.15 21.57 -11.59
CA ASN A 4 4.37 21.25 -12.33
C ASN A 4 4.28 21.83 -13.75
N LYS A 5 5.32 22.58 -14.16
CA LYS A 5 5.34 23.35 -15.42
C LYS A 5 5.32 22.49 -16.68
N TYR A 6 5.62 21.19 -16.54
CA TYR A 6 5.64 20.23 -17.66
C TYR A 6 4.27 19.60 -17.91
N LEU A 7 3.26 19.90 -17.09
CA LEU A 7 1.90 19.38 -17.28
C LEU A 7 1.13 20.18 -18.34
N PRO A 8 0.48 19.52 -19.31
CA PRO A 8 -0.43 20.17 -20.25
C PRO A 8 -1.50 21.01 -19.54
N LEU A 9 -1.99 22.08 -20.20
CA LEU A 9 -3.02 22.94 -19.61
C LEU A 9 -4.30 22.16 -19.28
N GLU A 10 -4.76 21.33 -20.20
CA GLU A 10 -5.97 20.51 -20.05
C GLU A 10 -5.87 19.59 -18.84
N THR A 11 -4.72 18.93 -18.64
CA THR A 11 -4.46 18.08 -17.46
C THR A 11 -4.54 18.90 -16.18
N ARG A 12 -3.94 20.09 -16.14
CA ARG A 12 -3.97 20.96 -14.95
C ARG A 12 -5.40 21.42 -14.62
N GLU A 13 -6.18 21.78 -15.63
CA GLU A 13 -7.58 22.20 -15.44
C GLU A 13 -8.46 21.05 -14.94
N PHE A 14 -8.29 19.86 -15.54
CA PHE A 14 -8.97 18.64 -15.11
C PHE A 14 -8.66 18.29 -13.65
N LEU A 15 -7.38 18.22 -13.30
CA LEU A 15 -6.94 17.89 -11.94
C LEU A 15 -7.37 18.96 -10.92
N GLU A 16 -7.33 20.25 -11.28
CA GLU A 16 -7.80 21.31 -10.40
C GLU A 16 -9.32 21.23 -10.15
N LYS A 17 -10.10 20.91 -11.17
CA LYS A 17 -11.55 20.69 -11.04
C LYS A 17 -11.82 19.51 -10.10
N GLN A 18 -11.17 18.37 -10.37
CA GLN A 18 -11.31 17.16 -9.58
C GLN A 18 -10.96 17.39 -8.10
N TYR A 19 -9.82 18.05 -7.83
CA TYR A 19 -9.43 18.42 -6.47
C TYR A 19 -10.48 19.30 -5.78
N LYS A 20 -11.01 20.32 -6.47
CA LYS A 20 -12.04 21.22 -5.91
C LYS A 20 -13.35 20.52 -5.59
N GLU A 21 -13.73 19.52 -6.37
CA GLU A 21 -14.92 18.70 -6.11
C GLU A 21 -14.68 17.77 -4.93
N TYR A 22 -13.54 17.06 -4.92
CA TYR A 22 -13.16 16.15 -3.85
C TYR A 22 -13.12 16.80 -2.47
N ILE A 23 -12.49 17.97 -2.34
CA ILE A 23 -12.35 18.62 -1.03
C ILE A 23 -13.67 19.17 -0.45
N LYS A 24 -14.75 19.24 -1.23
CA LYS A 24 -16.07 19.65 -0.73
C LYS A 24 -16.75 18.52 0.03
N GLU A 25 -16.61 17.31 -0.47
CA GLU A 25 -17.31 16.13 0.03
C GLU A 25 -16.46 15.32 1.01
N THR A 26 -15.13 15.42 0.94
CA THR A 26 -14.22 14.62 1.77
C THR A 26 -13.70 15.41 2.98
N PRO A 27 -14.07 15.04 4.23
CA PRO A 27 -13.52 15.65 5.43
C PRO A 27 -12.02 15.40 5.56
N MET A 28 -11.26 16.47 5.83
CA MET A 28 -9.80 16.41 5.94
C MET A 28 -9.24 17.36 6.99
N THR A 29 -8.13 16.97 7.58
CA THR A 29 -7.27 17.84 8.39
C THR A 29 -6.46 18.80 7.49
N LYS A 30 -5.88 19.85 8.07
CA LYS A 30 -4.97 20.76 7.34
C LYS A 30 -3.74 20.04 6.79
N LYS A 31 -3.28 18.98 7.47
CA LYS A 31 -2.14 18.16 7.03
C LYS A 31 -2.50 17.38 5.77
N GLU A 32 -3.64 16.69 5.80
CA GLU A 32 -4.21 15.94 4.67
C GLU A 32 -4.43 16.84 3.45
N GLN A 33 -5.05 18.01 3.63
CA GLN A 33 -5.26 18.96 2.54
C GLN A 33 -3.95 19.43 1.90
N ARG A 34 -2.88 19.60 2.71
CA ARG A 34 -1.57 20.02 2.20
C ARG A 34 -0.93 18.93 1.36
N VAL A 35 -0.90 17.69 1.85
CA VAL A 35 -0.27 16.58 1.11
C VAL A 35 -1.03 16.27 -0.18
N LEU A 36 -2.38 16.22 -0.12
CA LEU A 36 -3.22 16.02 -1.30
C LEU A 36 -3.01 17.14 -2.34
N ARG A 37 -2.88 18.39 -1.87
CA ARG A 37 -2.60 19.52 -2.78
C ARG A 37 -1.25 19.40 -3.48
N GLU A 38 -0.21 18.95 -2.79
CA GLU A 38 1.11 18.74 -3.43
C GLU A 38 1.09 17.56 -4.40
N TRP A 39 0.42 16.46 -4.05
CA TRP A 39 0.17 15.32 -4.94
C TRP A 39 -0.49 15.76 -6.25
N VAL A 40 -1.61 16.50 -6.16
CA VAL A 40 -2.32 16.99 -7.34
C VAL A 40 -1.48 17.97 -8.18
N LYS A 41 -0.69 18.84 -7.53
CA LYS A 41 0.21 19.76 -8.26
C LYS A 41 1.25 19.04 -9.08
N ASP A 42 1.68 17.86 -8.65
CA ASP A 42 2.67 17.06 -9.36
C ASP A 42 2.09 16.33 -10.58
N GLY A 43 0.75 16.30 -10.70
CA GLY A 43 0.06 15.78 -11.87
C GLY A 43 -0.82 14.56 -11.61
N HIS A 44 -1.04 14.24 -10.33
CA HIS A 44 -1.75 13.04 -9.95
C HIS A 44 -3.22 13.30 -9.58
N SER A 45 -4.08 12.34 -9.91
CA SER A 45 -5.49 12.32 -9.54
C SER A 45 -5.68 12.10 -8.03
N VAL A 46 -6.76 12.65 -7.46
CA VAL A 46 -7.16 12.34 -6.07
C VAL A 46 -7.65 10.90 -5.91
N TYR A 47 -8.10 10.26 -7.00
CA TYR A 47 -8.64 8.90 -7.02
C TYR A 47 -7.61 7.84 -7.43
N GLU A 48 -6.32 8.20 -7.49
CA GLU A 48 -5.23 7.26 -7.73
C GLU A 48 -4.25 7.29 -6.57
N ASN A 49 -3.32 6.33 -6.54
CA ASN A 49 -2.31 6.20 -5.51
C ASN A 49 -0.98 5.72 -6.11
N ALA A 50 0.12 5.92 -5.37
CA ALA A 50 1.45 5.57 -5.83
C ALA A 50 1.76 4.06 -5.77
N SER A 51 0.99 3.29 -4.99
CA SER A 51 1.25 1.86 -4.72
C SER A 51 0.48 0.91 -5.65
N LEU A 52 -0.25 1.43 -6.65
CA LEU A 52 -1.17 0.67 -7.49
C LEU A 52 -2.20 -0.14 -6.67
N ALA A 53 -2.49 0.30 -5.44
CA ALA A 53 -3.43 -0.35 -4.56
C ALA A 53 -4.84 -0.26 -5.15
N CYS A 54 -5.54 -1.38 -5.18
CA CYS A 54 -6.91 -1.49 -5.62
C CYS A 54 -7.77 -2.08 -4.51
N ALA A 55 -8.98 -1.55 -4.35
CA ALA A 55 -10.02 -2.17 -3.55
C ALA A 55 -10.57 -3.41 -4.27
N GLU A 56 -11.46 -4.13 -3.58
CA GLU A 56 -12.19 -5.25 -4.16
C GLU A 56 -12.88 -4.83 -5.48
N GLY A 57 -12.78 -5.68 -6.50
CA GLY A 57 -13.27 -5.37 -7.85
C GLY A 57 -12.32 -4.54 -8.71
N GLY A 58 -11.09 -4.28 -8.26
CA GLY A 58 -10.04 -3.67 -9.08
C GLY A 58 -10.15 -2.15 -9.23
N VAL A 59 -10.96 -1.51 -8.39
CA VAL A 59 -11.08 -0.04 -8.35
C VAL A 59 -9.88 0.54 -7.61
N PRO A 60 -9.10 1.48 -8.19
CA PRO A 60 -7.98 2.10 -7.49
C PRO A 60 -8.42 2.71 -6.17
N VAL A 61 -7.62 2.48 -5.12
CA VAL A 61 -7.81 3.15 -3.84
C VAL A 61 -7.40 4.61 -3.99
N GLU A 62 -8.18 5.52 -3.42
CA GLU A 62 -7.88 6.95 -3.45
C GLU A 62 -6.59 7.28 -2.68
N PHE A 63 -5.89 8.33 -3.11
CA PHE A 63 -4.65 8.78 -2.49
C PHE A 63 -4.79 8.95 -0.98
N LEU A 64 -5.89 9.58 -0.54
CA LEU A 64 -6.06 9.96 0.86
C LEU A 64 -6.24 8.73 1.76
N THR A 65 -6.86 7.66 1.27
CA THR A 65 -7.02 6.41 2.00
C THR A 65 -5.66 5.76 2.24
N VAL A 66 -4.87 5.56 1.17
CA VAL A 66 -3.52 5.00 1.28
C VAL A 66 -2.65 5.86 2.20
N TRP A 67 -2.71 7.19 2.05
CA TRP A 67 -1.94 8.11 2.87
C TRP A 67 -2.31 8.03 4.36
N ARG A 68 -3.59 7.84 4.69
CA ARG A 68 -4.07 7.70 6.07
C ARG A 68 -3.54 6.41 6.70
N ASP A 69 -3.53 5.32 5.96
CA ASP A 69 -3.01 4.03 6.42
C ASP A 69 -1.49 4.12 6.66
N GLU A 70 -0.76 4.66 5.69
CA GLU A 70 0.69 4.90 5.81
C GLU A 70 1.01 5.83 6.98
N GLU A 71 0.23 6.90 7.17
CA GLU A 71 0.39 7.82 8.28
C GLU A 71 0.12 7.14 9.61
N TYR A 72 -0.92 6.31 9.70
CA TYR A 72 -1.25 5.53 10.88
C TYR A 72 -0.08 4.61 11.24
N ILE A 73 0.39 3.80 10.29
CA ILE A 73 1.55 2.91 10.48
C ILE A 73 2.77 3.71 10.96
N ARG A 74 3.11 4.80 10.27
CA ARG A 74 4.28 5.63 10.60
C ARG A 74 4.22 6.23 12.01
N GLN A 75 3.03 6.56 12.52
CA GLN A 75 2.90 7.04 13.90
C GLN A 75 3.04 5.91 14.92
N HIS A 76 2.49 4.72 14.64
CA HIS A 76 2.49 3.59 15.55
C HIS A 76 3.83 2.84 15.60
N THR A 77 4.64 2.93 14.53
CA THR A 77 5.96 2.31 14.46
C THR A 77 7.11 3.26 14.77
N LYS A 78 6.80 4.45 15.30
CA LYS A 78 7.81 5.47 15.60
C LYS A 78 8.81 4.97 16.64
N GLY A 79 10.06 4.79 16.21
CA GLY A 79 11.16 4.32 17.06
C GLY A 79 11.36 2.80 17.04
N MET A 80 10.54 2.07 16.29
CA MET A 80 10.76 0.65 15.99
C MET A 80 11.88 0.47 14.97
N SER A 81 12.46 -0.72 14.93
CA SER A 81 13.36 -1.15 13.85
C SER A 81 12.58 -1.32 12.52
N PRO A 82 13.29 -1.38 11.37
CA PRO A 82 12.65 -1.64 10.08
C PRO A 82 11.89 -2.98 10.04
N GLU A 83 12.38 -4.02 10.71
CA GLU A 83 11.75 -5.35 10.76
C GLU A 83 10.45 -5.31 11.56
N GLU A 84 10.47 -4.69 12.74
CA GLU A 84 9.27 -4.48 13.56
C GLU A 84 8.24 -3.61 12.83
N THR A 85 8.68 -2.57 12.14
CA THR A 85 7.82 -1.72 11.30
C THR A 85 7.15 -2.53 10.19
N ARG A 86 7.91 -3.39 9.51
CA ARG A 86 7.39 -4.29 8.48
C ARG A 86 6.38 -5.27 9.05
N LYS A 87 6.69 -5.90 10.19
CA LYS A 87 5.77 -6.83 10.86
C LYS A 87 4.48 -6.14 11.27
N PHE A 88 4.56 -4.94 11.83
CA PHE A 88 3.39 -4.13 12.17
C PHE A 88 2.54 -3.81 10.93
N ALA A 89 3.17 -3.40 9.83
CA ALA A 89 2.47 -3.09 8.59
C ALA A 89 1.76 -4.32 8.00
N LEU A 90 2.42 -5.49 8.00
CA LEU A 90 1.80 -6.74 7.54
C LEU A 90 0.58 -7.11 8.38
N ASN A 91 0.71 -7.08 9.72
CA ASN A 91 -0.41 -7.33 10.62
C ASN A 91 -1.55 -6.32 10.44
N TYR A 92 -1.24 -5.03 10.27
CA TYR A 92 -2.24 -4.01 10.00
C TYR A 92 -3.09 -4.30 8.74
N TYR A 93 -2.47 -4.86 7.71
CA TYR A 93 -3.15 -5.28 6.48
C TYR A 93 -3.72 -6.71 6.53
N GLY A 94 -3.53 -7.43 7.65
CA GLY A 94 -3.95 -8.83 7.80
C GLY A 94 -3.16 -9.80 6.93
N TRP A 95 -1.88 -9.48 6.67
CA TRP A 95 -0.92 -10.30 5.91
C TRP A 95 0.14 -10.94 6.81
N ASP A 96 -0.06 -10.93 8.12
CA ASP A 96 0.74 -11.69 9.05
C ASP A 96 0.31 -13.16 9.03
N ASP A 97 0.93 -13.93 8.13
CA ASP A 97 0.87 -15.39 8.18
C ASP A 97 1.71 -15.88 9.37
N ASP A 98 1.10 -16.00 10.55
CA ASP A 98 1.62 -16.86 11.63
C ASP A 98 1.55 -18.37 11.22
N GLU A 99 0.97 -18.68 10.05
CA GLU A 99 0.76 -20.05 9.55
C GLU A 99 1.95 -20.62 8.74
N ALA A 100 2.95 -19.79 8.39
CA ALA A 100 4.12 -20.23 7.61
C ALA A 100 5.12 -21.10 8.38
N GLU A 101 5.00 -21.19 9.71
CA GLU A 101 5.81 -22.11 10.54
C GLU A 101 5.33 -23.57 10.44
N ALA A 102 4.13 -23.84 9.93
CA ALA A 102 3.58 -25.21 9.84
C ALA A 102 4.08 -26.03 8.64
N ASP A 103 4.63 -25.38 7.61
CA ASP A 103 4.97 -26.06 6.34
C ASP A 103 6.43 -26.53 6.23
N GLN A 104 7.35 -26.00 7.04
CA GLN A 104 8.76 -26.43 7.00
C GLN A 104 8.96 -27.85 7.56
N GLU A 105 8.19 -28.23 8.60
CA GLU A 105 8.26 -29.56 9.20
C GLU A 105 7.65 -30.62 8.25
N SER A 106 6.55 -30.27 7.58
CA SER A 106 5.88 -31.09 6.55
C SER A 106 6.79 -31.35 5.33
N LEU A 107 7.47 -30.31 4.82
CA LEU A 107 8.38 -30.46 3.68
C LEU A 107 9.62 -31.30 4.04
N GLY A 108 10.16 -31.08 5.24
CA GLY A 108 11.30 -31.84 5.77
C GLY A 108 10.97 -33.32 5.93
N GLU A 109 9.80 -33.66 6.47
CA GLU A 109 9.33 -35.05 6.56
C GLU A 109 9.02 -35.68 5.19
N ALA A 110 8.46 -34.91 4.26
CA ALA A 110 8.17 -35.38 2.90
C ALA A 110 9.46 -35.70 2.12
N LEU A 111 10.48 -34.83 2.23
CA LEU A 111 11.80 -35.05 1.65
C LEU A 111 12.50 -36.27 2.26
N LYS A 112 12.41 -36.44 3.58
CA LYS A 112 12.96 -37.62 4.28
C LYS A 112 12.29 -38.92 3.83
N ARG A 113 10.96 -38.91 3.65
CA ARG A 113 10.20 -40.05 3.12
C ARG A 113 10.53 -40.38 1.66
N MET A 114 10.87 -39.37 0.85
CA MET A 114 11.33 -39.59 -0.53
C MET A 114 12.76 -40.15 -0.58
N GLU A 115 13.64 -39.69 0.30
CA GLU A 115 15.02 -40.18 0.44
C GLU A 115 15.06 -41.63 0.98
N GLU A 116 14.12 -41.99 1.86
CA GLU A 116 13.92 -43.37 2.36
C GLU A 116 13.24 -44.31 1.35
N MET A 117 12.64 -43.78 0.27
CA MET A 117 12.04 -44.56 -0.82
C MET A 117 13.06 -44.97 -1.90
N GLU A 118 14.30 -44.50 -1.84
CA GLU A 118 15.40 -45.07 -2.63
C GLU A 118 15.99 -46.29 -1.90
N LEU A 119 15.36 -47.45 -2.12
CA LEU A 119 15.95 -48.76 -1.81
C LEU A 119 15.72 -49.74 -2.96
N PRO A 120 16.58 -50.76 -3.08
CA PRO A 120 17.79 -50.82 -3.87
C PRO A 120 17.52 -51.48 -5.23
N PHE A 121 18.12 -50.99 -6.31
CA PHE A 121 18.18 -51.79 -7.53
C PHE A 121 19.15 -52.96 -7.30
N GLN A 122 18.60 -54.15 -7.01
CA GLN A 122 19.30 -55.45 -7.08
C GLN A 122 19.57 -55.85 -8.54
#